data_AF-A0A6N7C3D5-F1
#
_entry.id   AF-A0A6N7C3D5-F1
#
_cell.length_a   1.000
_cell.length_b   1.000
_cell.length_c   1.000
_cell.angle_alpha   90.00
_cell.angle_beta   90.00
_cell.angle_gamma   90.00
#
_symmetry.space_group_name_H-M   'P 1'
#
loop_
_entity.id
_entity.type
_entity.pdbx_description
1 polymer ?
#
loop_
_entity_poly.entity_id
_entity_poly.type
_entity_poly.pdbx_seq_one_letter_code
_entity_poly.pdbx_strand_id
1 'polypeptide(L)'
;MSFSSNNFSKAQIGFTLLELMVVIAIISILAAIALPIYQNYSVRAQVTELVLAAYSCRTSVTESIQQASNTDVSAELINTCTFITTKYVKSATVDANGVITVSADEANLPILSVATNTLTLVPIQAGTTELVGTSDGGKTIAGWRCGSATDGTTIPTQYLPSSCTGAY
;
A
#
# COMPACT_ATOMS: atom_id res chain seq x y z
N MET A 1 -72.92 36.85 4.24
CA MET A 1 -71.55 37.40 4.21
C MET A 1 -70.65 36.33 3.63
N SER A 2 -70.13 36.58 2.44
CA SER A 2 -69.28 35.67 1.67
C SER A 2 -67.92 35.54 2.36
N PHE A 3 -67.48 34.32 2.67
CA PHE A 3 -66.09 34.07 3.04
C PHE A 3 -65.24 34.09 1.78
N SER A 4 -64.56 35.22 1.55
CA SER A 4 -63.57 35.37 0.48
C SER A 4 -62.36 34.48 0.79
N SER A 5 -62.20 33.39 0.02
CA SER A 5 -60.99 32.58 0.01
C SER A 5 -59.85 33.36 -0.64
N ASN A 6 -58.88 33.82 0.16
CA ASN A 6 -57.63 34.35 -0.37
C ASN A 6 -56.75 33.17 -0.84
N ASN A 7 -56.79 32.92 -2.15
CA ASN A 7 -55.81 32.06 -2.82
C ASN A 7 -54.46 32.79 -2.87
N PHE A 8 -53.60 32.59 -1.86
CA PHE A 8 -52.17 32.88 -2.01
C PHE A 8 -51.58 31.83 -2.96
N SER A 9 -51.59 32.12 -4.26
CA SER A 9 -50.78 31.41 -5.24
C SER A 9 -49.31 31.66 -4.89
N LYS A 10 -48.71 30.75 -4.11
CA LYS A 10 -47.26 30.68 -3.98
C LYS A 10 -46.71 30.52 -5.39
N ALA A 11 -46.04 31.54 -5.91
CA ALA A 11 -45.32 31.45 -7.17
C ALA A 11 -44.36 30.26 -7.05
N GLN A 12 -44.63 29.21 -7.81
CA GLN A 12 -43.77 28.04 -7.84
C GLN A 12 -42.50 28.44 -8.60
N ILE A 13 -41.49 28.89 -7.86
CA ILE A 13 -40.15 29.16 -8.38
C ILE A 13 -39.53 27.77 -8.64
N GLY A 14 -39.78 27.25 -9.85
CA GLY A 14 -39.14 26.04 -10.32
C GLY A 14 -37.69 26.34 -10.72
N PHE A 15 -36.78 25.40 -10.44
CA PHE A 15 -35.42 25.42 -10.99
C PHE A 15 -35.50 25.49 -12.52
N THR A 16 -34.75 26.39 -13.12
CA THR A 16 -34.67 26.46 -14.58
C THR A 16 -33.81 25.31 -15.11
N LEU A 17 -34.17 24.80 -16.29
CA LEU A 17 -33.37 23.78 -16.98
C LEU A 17 -31.93 24.29 -17.26
N LEU A 18 -31.79 25.61 -17.44
CA LEU A 18 -30.51 26.27 -17.62
C LEU A 18 -29.65 26.24 -16.36
N GLU A 19 -30.21 26.51 -15.18
CA GLU A 19 -29.48 26.37 -13.91
C GLU A 19 -29.02 24.93 -13.69
N LEU A 20 -29.87 23.95 -13.98
CA LEU A 20 -29.50 22.55 -13.86
C LEU A 20 -28.37 22.15 -14.83
N MET A 21 -28.39 22.65 -16.07
CA MET A 21 -27.33 22.39 -17.04
C MET A 21 -25.97 22.97 -16.62
N VAL A 22 -25.95 24.17 -16.04
CA VAL A 22 -24.71 24.77 -15.52
C VAL A 22 -24.16 23.96 -14.35
N VAL A 23 -25.04 23.50 -13.44
CA VAL A 23 -24.64 22.65 -12.31
C VAL A 23 -24.04 21.33 -12.81
N ILE A 24 -24.66 20.67 -13.79
CA ILE A 24 -24.15 19.43 -14.38
C ILE A 24 -22.78 19.67 -15.05
N ALA A 25 -22.61 20.79 -15.75
CA ALA A 25 -21.34 21.14 -16.39
C ALA A 25 -20.21 21.35 -15.37
N ILE A 26 -20.49 21.92 -14.20
CA ILE A 26 -19.49 22.07 -13.13
C ILE A 26 -19.17 20.72 -12.49
N ILE A 27 -20.19 19.89 -12.21
CA ILE A 27 -20.00 18.55 -11.62
C ILE A 27 -19.17 17.65 -12.54
N SER A 28 -19.38 17.70 -13.85
CA SER A 28 -18.62 16.86 -14.80
C SER A 28 -17.12 17.20 -14.81
N ILE A 29 -16.76 18.48 -14.72
CA ILE A 29 -15.37 18.93 -14.64
C ILE A 29 -14.74 18.48 -13.31
N LEU A 30 -15.44 18.69 -12.19
CA LEU A 30 -14.92 18.30 -10.87
C LEU A 30 -14.75 16.78 -10.75
N ALA A 31 -15.70 15.99 -11.27
CA ALA A 31 -15.64 14.54 -11.25
C ALA A 31 -14.45 14.00 -12.07
N ALA A 32 -14.14 14.61 -13.21
CA ALA A 32 -13.01 14.21 -14.05
C ALA A 32 -11.65 14.35 -13.35
N ILE A 33 -11.48 15.36 -12.49
CA ILE A 33 -10.25 15.57 -11.72
C ILE A 33 -10.23 14.69 -10.46
N ALA A 34 -11.38 14.53 -9.81
CA ALA A 34 -11.47 13.85 -8.53
C ALA A 34 -11.28 12.32 -8.64
N LEU A 35 -11.85 11.70 -9.68
CA LEU A 35 -11.80 10.24 -9.85
C LEU A 35 -10.39 9.64 -9.87
N PRO A 36 -9.41 10.14 -10.67
CA PRO A 36 -8.06 9.57 -10.67
C PRO A 36 -7.33 9.75 -9.34
N ILE A 37 -7.60 10.84 -8.62
CA ILE A 37 -7.01 11.11 -7.31
C ILE A 37 -7.53 10.10 -6.28
N TYR A 38 -8.85 9.87 -6.24
CA TYR A 38 -9.44 8.89 -5.32
C TYR A 38 -8.93 7.47 -5.55
N GLN A 39 -8.73 7.08 -6.81
CA GLN A 39 -8.16 5.77 -7.15
C GLN A 39 -6.76 5.58 -6.54
N ASN A 40 -5.89 6.57 -6.63
CA ASN A 40 -4.54 6.49 -6.06
C ASN A 40 -4.56 6.33 -4.53
N TYR A 41 -5.47 7.03 -3.83
CA TYR A 41 -5.62 6.88 -2.39
C TYR A 41 -6.15 5.50 -1.99
N SER A 42 -7.12 4.98 -2.72
CA SER A 42 -7.65 3.63 -2.47
C SER A 42 -6.58 2.56 -2.69
N VAL A 43 -5.81 2.65 -3.79
CA VAL A 43 -4.71 1.70 -4.04
C VAL A 43 -3.65 1.81 -2.95
N ARG A 44 -3.28 3.02 -2.53
CA ARG A 44 -2.31 3.20 -1.43
C ARG A 44 -2.78 2.57 -0.12
N ALA A 45 -4.08 2.68 0.19
CA ALA A 45 -4.65 2.01 1.36
C ALA A 45 -4.56 0.48 1.24
N GLN A 46 -4.82 -0.07 0.04
CA GLN A 46 -4.69 -1.51 -0.21
C GLN A 46 -3.23 -1.98 -0.18
N VAL A 47 -2.28 -1.21 -0.72
CA VAL A 47 -0.84 -1.50 -0.64
C VAL A 47 -0.34 -1.46 0.81
N THR A 48 -1.00 -0.72 1.69
CA THR A 48 -0.68 -0.77 3.13
C THR A 48 -0.94 -2.17 3.70
N GLU A 49 -1.90 -2.94 3.18
CA GLU A 49 -2.07 -4.34 3.59
C GLU A 49 -0.87 -5.23 3.20
N LEU A 50 -0.21 -4.97 2.06
CA LEU A 50 1.00 -5.68 1.67
C LEU A 50 2.14 -5.40 2.66
N VAL A 51 2.28 -4.14 3.07
CA VAL A 51 3.28 -3.73 4.07
C VAL A 51 2.99 -4.41 5.41
N LEU A 52 1.71 -4.48 5.82
CA LEU A 52 1.30 -5.17 7.05
C LEU A 52 1.56 -6.69 6.97
N ALA A 53 1.30 -7.32 5.82
CA ALA A 53 1.61 -8.72 5.60
C ALA A 53 3.12 -8.99 5.68
N ALA A 54 3.96 -8.03 5.28
CA ALA A 54 5.40 -8.13 5.43
C ALA A 54 5.87 -8.00 6.90
N TYR A 55 5.09 -7.35 7.77
CA TYR A 55 5.51 -7.09 9.15
C TYR A 55 5.60 -8.34 10.02
N SER A 56 4.77 -9.37 9.77
CA SER A 56 4.93 -10.65 10.47
C SER A 56 6.29 -11.28 10.14
N CYS A 57 6.64 -11.34 8.85
CA CYS A 57 7.94 -11.83 8.39
C CYS A 57 9.10 -10.99 8.94
N ARG A 58 8.94 -9.66 8.96
CA ARG A 58 9.95 -8.74 9.51
C ARG A 58 10.30 -9.08 10.95
N THR A 59 9.29 -9.33 11.78
CA THR A 59 9.51 -9.72 13.17
C THR A 59 10.22 -11.07 13.25
N SER A 60 9.75 -12.08 12.52
CA SER A 60 10.38 -13.42 12.52
C SER A 60 11.83 -13.40 12.04
N VAL A 61 12.13 -12.69 10.95
CA VAL A 61 13.50 -12.48 10.44
C VAL A 61 14.35 -11.81 11.50
N THR A 62 13.84 -10.73 12.11
CA THR A 62 14.55 -9.98 13.14
C THR A 62 14.89 -10.85 14.35
N GLU A 63 13.94 -11.67 14.81
CA GLU A 63 14.14 -12.60 15.91
C GLU A 63 15.13 -13.71 15.56
N SER A 64 15.00 -14.32 14.37
CA SER A 64 15.93 -15.37 13.92
C SER A 64 17.37 -14.89 13.87
N ILE A 65 17.60 -13.66 13.40
CA ILE A 65 18.96 -13.10 13.33
C ILE A 65 19.47 -12.77 14.72
N GLN A 66 18.71 -12.04 15.54
CA GLN A 66 19.20 -11.56 16.83
C GLN A 66 19.36 -12.68 17.87
N GLN A 67 18.61 -13.78 17.75
CA GLN A 67 18.73 -14.93 18.64
C GLN A 67 19.73 -15.98 18.13
N ALA A 68 20.23 -15.86 16.90
CA ALA A 68 21.15 -16.84 16.35
C ALA A 68 22.48 -16.86 17.11
N SER A 69 22.96 -18.07 17.38
CA SER A 69 24.30 -18.31 17.92
C SER A 69 25.34 -18.55 16.83
N ASN A 70 24.90 -18.84 15.60
CA ASN A 70 25.74 -19.00 14.42
C ASN A 70 25.81 -17.68 13.64
N THR A 71 26.90 -17.45 12.91
CA THR A 71 27.03 -16.29 12.02
C THR A 71 26.31 -16.47 10.70
N ASP A 72 26.22 -17.71 10.21
CA ASP A 72 25.43 -18.06 9.03
C ASP A 72 24.03 -18.50 9.46
N VAL A 73 23.04 -17.75 9.00
CA VAL A 73 21.59 -17.96 9.22
C VAL A 73 20.84 -18.01 7.88
N SER A 74 21.56 -18.12 6.77
CA SER A 74 20.99 -17.97 5.42
C SER A 74 19.94 -19.04 5.08
N ALA A 75 20.10 -20.26 5.59
CA ALA A 75 19.15 -21.35 5.38
C ALA A 75 17.89 -21.22 6.27
N GLU A 76 18.07 -20.71 7.49
CA GLU A 76 17.03 -20.48 8.48
C GLU A 76 16.10 -19.35 8.05
N LEU A 77 16.67 -18.27 7.50
CA LEU A 77 15.92 -17.09 7.08
C LEU A 77 14.89 -17.39 6.00
N ILE A 78 15.19 -18.27 5.05
CA ILE A 78 14.27 -18.62 3.95
C ILE A 78 12.96 -19.23 4.48
N ASN A 79 13.02 -19.90 5.64
CA ASN A 79 11.88 -20.63 6.20
C ASN A 79 11.30 -19.95 7.45
N THR A 80 11.80 -18.78 7.85
CA THR A 80 11.40 -18.14 9.12
C THR A 80 9.99 -17.53 9.07
N CYS A 81 9.51 -17.16 7.89
CA CYS A 81 8.19 -16.56 7.75
C CYS A 81 7.17 -17.54 7.16
N THR A 82 6.05 -17.68 7.86
CA THR A 82 4.82 -18.22 7.28
C THR A 82 3.93 -17.06 6.84
N PHE A 83 3.65 -16.98 5.54
CA PHE A 83 2.78 -15.95 4.98
C PHE A 83 1.33 -16.43 4.94
N ILE A 84 0.41 -15.49 5.15
CA ILE A 84 -1.03 -15.71 4.97
C ILE A 84 -1.46 -14.86 3.77
N THR A 85 -1.99 -15.53 2.75
CA THR A 85 -2.60 -14.83 1.62
C THR A 85 -3.81 -14.05 2.09
N THR A 86 -3.89 -12.78 1.69
CA THR A 86 -5.07 -11.94 1.96
C THR A 86 -5.76 -11.63 0.63
N LYS A 87 -6.82 -10.82 0.67
CA LYS A 87 -7.49 -10.37 -0.55
C LYS A 87 -6.54 -9.68 -1.53
N TYR A 88 -5.55 -8.93 -1.04
CA TYR A 88 -4.66 -8.13 -1.88
C TYR A 88 -3.22 -8.67 -1.95
N VAL A 89 -2.90 -9.71 -1.17
CA VAL A 89 -1.58 -10.32 -1.10
C VAL A 89 -1.63 -11.72 -1.70
N LYS A 90 -0.91 -11.91 -2.81
CA LYS A 90 -0.83 -13.16 -3.55
C LYS A 90 0.18 -14.13 -2.94
N SER A 91 1.34 -13.62 -2.57
CA SER A 91 2.43 -14.39 -1.97
C SER A 91 3.41 -13.49 -1.24
N ALA A 92 4.15 -14.07 -0.30
CA ALA A 92 5.33 -13.44 0.26
C ALA A 92 6.46 -14.47 0.38
N THR A 93 7.70 -14.03 0.25
CA THR A 93 8.89 -14.88 0.35
C THR A 93 9.98 -14.14 1.12
N VAL A 94 10.87 -14.91 1.75
CA VAL A 94 12.07 -14.39 2.41
C VAL A 94 13.27 -15.05 1.75
N ASP A 95 14.29 -14.28 1.40
CA ASP A 95 15.52 -14.81 0.82
C ASP A 95 16.59 -15.13 1.88
N ALA A 96 17.74 -15.61 1.42
CA ALA A 96 18.88 -15.94 2.25
C ALA A 96 19.48 -14.77 3.03
N ASN A 97 19.18 -13.52 2.64
CA ASN A 97 19.62 -12.29 3.31
C ASN A 97 18.50 -11.65 4.13
N GLY A 98 17.37 -12.34 4.30
CA GLY A 98 16.24 -11.83 5.07
C GLY A 98 15.42 -10.76 4.32
N VAL A 99 15.64 -10.57 3.01
CA VAL A 99 14.83 -9.67 2.20
C VAL A 99 13.46 -10.29 2.03
N ILE A 100 12.44 -9.54 2.43
CA ILE A 100 11.05 -9.95 2.34
C ILE A 100 10.49 -9.38 1.04
N THR A 101 9.99 -10.25 0.17
CA THR A 101 9.35 -9.87 -1.08
C THR A 101 7.88 -10.26 -1.05
N VAL A 102 6.99 -9.28 -1.11
CA VAL A 102 5.53 -9.45 -1.14
C VAL A 102 5.01 -9.13 -2.53
N SER A 103 4.18 -10.01 -3.10
CA SER A 103 3.51 -9.80 -4.39
C SER A 103 2.03 -9.49 -4.17
N ALA A 104 1.57 -8.40 -4.76
CA ALA A 104 0.16 -8.03 -4.78
C ALA A 104 -0.64 -9.00 -5.66
N ASP A 105 -1.89 -9.26 -5.27
CA ASP A 105 -2.85 -9.98 -6.11
C ASP A 105 -3.50 -9.02 -7.12
N GLU A 106 -3.08 -9.15 -8.37
CA GLU A 106 -3.51 -8.31 -9.48
C GLU A 106 -4.99 -8.52 -9.83
N ALA A 107 -5.57 -9.69 -9.50
CA ALA A 107 -7.00 -9.95 -9.71
C ALA A 107 -7.87 -9.08 -8.79
N ASN A 108 -7.35 -8.76 -7.60
CA ASN A 108 -8.02 -7.91 -6.62
C ASN A 108 -7.50 -6.45 -6.62
N LEU A 109 -6.37 -6.19 -7.28
CA LEU A 109 -5.76 -4.87 -7.49
C LEU A 109 -5.44 -4.60 -8.96
N PRO A 110 -6.46 -4.37 -9.81
CA PRO A 110 -6.30 -4.30 -11.27
C PRO A 110 -5.53 -3.06 -11.77
N ILE A 111 -5.23 -2.10 -10.89
CA ILE A 111 -4.34 -0.97 -11.21
C ILE A 111 -2.88 -1.42 -11.27
N LEU A 112 -2.53 -2.51 -10.59
CA LEU A 112 -1.20 -3.12 -10.65
C LEU A 112 -1.19 -4.26 -11.67
N SER A 113 -0.02 -4.54 -12.22
CA SER A 113 0.23 -5.66 -13.13
C SER A 113 1.32 -6.57 -12.57
N VAL A 114 1.55 -7.72 -13.20
CA VAL A 114 2.65 -8.65 -12.84
C VAL A 114 4.02 -7.95 -12.87
N ALA A 115 4.17 -6.87 -13.65
CA ALA A 115 5.41 -6.10 -13.72
C ALA A 115 5.54 -5.03 -12.62
N THR A 116 4.46 -4.72 -11.88
CA THR A 116 4.38 -3.58 -10.96
C THR A 116 3.69 -3.94 -9.64
N ASN A 117 3.71 -5.21 -9.23
CA ASN A 117 3.01 -5.70 -8.04
C ASN A 117 3.96 -6.14 -6.91
N THR A 118 5.26 -5.90 -7.03
CA THR A 118 6.25 -6.37 -6.06
C THR A 118 6.59 -5.28 -5.06
N LEU A 119 6.54 -5.62 -3.79
CA LEU A 119 6.98 -4.81 -2.65
C LEU A 119 8.13 -5.52 -1.94
N THR A 120 9.20 -4.81 -1.62
CA THR A 120 10.34 -5.38 -0.90
C THR A 120 10.64 -4.64 0.40
N LEU A 121 11.02 -5.41 1.43
CA LEU A 121 11.53 -4.94 2.70
C LEU A 121 12.90 -5.57 2.93
N VAL A 122 13.93 -4.72 3.03
CA VAL A 122 15.32 -5.13 3.23
C VAL A 122 15.74 -4.81 4.67
N PRO A 123 16.24 -5.80 5.44
CA PRO A 123 16.82 -5.55 6.75
C PRO A 123 18.15 -4.80 6.64
N ILE A 124 18.31 -3.77 7.46
CA ILE A 124 19.50 -2.91 7.52
C ILE A 124 20.21 -3.11 8.86
N GLN A 125 21.48 -3.52 8.79
CA GLN A 125 22.29 -3.81 9.97
C GLN A 125 22.81 -2.52 10.62
N ALA A 126 23.36 -1.58 9.83
CA ALA A 126 23.85 -0.29 10.29
C ALA A 126 24.00 0.71 9.14
N GLY A 127 23.56 1.97 9.35
CA GLY A 127 23.60 3.00 8.32
C GLY A 127 22.77 2.59 7.10
N THR A 128 23.41 2.37 5.95
CA THR A 128 22.78 1.83 4.73
C THR A 128 23.22 0.40 4.41
N THR A 129 23.93 -0.25 5.34
CA THR A 129 24.49 -1.59 5.14
C THR A 129 23.39 -2.63 5.32
N GLU A 130 23.05 -3.31 4.23
CA GLU A 130 22.10 -4.41 4.22
C GLU A 130 22.62 -5.60 5.02
N LEU A 131 21.71 -6.39 5.58
CA LEU A 131 22.05 -7.64 6.23
C LEU A 131 22.62 -8.64 5.21
N VAL A 132 23.63 -9.39 5.63
CA VAL A 132 24.14 -10.55 4.90
C VAL A 132 23.90 -11.81 5.74
N GLY A 133 23.00 -12.68 5.28
CA GLY A 133 22.57 -13.84 6.07
C GLY A 133 23.68 -14.84 6.37
N THR A 134 24.75 -14.89 5.57
CA THR A 134 25.87 -15.80 5.80
C THR A 134 26.85 -15.33 6.89
N SER A 135 26.78 -14.08 7.33
CA SER A 135 27.75 -13.49 8.26
C SER A 135 27.18 -12.71 9.44
N ASP A 136 25.89 -12.41 9.41
CA ASP A 136 25.27 -11.44 10.32
C ASP A 136 24.35 -12.05 11.38
N GLY A 137 24.33 -13.38 11.50
CA GLY A 137 23.68 -14.04 12.62
C GLY A 137 24.24 -13.54 13.96
N GLY A 138 23.35 -13.24 14.90
CA GLY A 138 23.65 -12.65 16.21
C GLY A 138 23.84 -11.12 16.18
N LYS A 139 23.83 -10.46 15.01
CA LYS A 139 23.93 -9.00 14.92
C LYS A 139 22.58 -8.31 15.13
N THR A 140 22.63 -7.03 15.50
CA THR A 140 21.42 -6.21 15.62
C THR A 140 20.97 -5.70 14.25
N ILE A 141 19.65 -5.60 14.07
CA ILE A 141 19.04 -4.93 12.92
C ILE A 141 18.70 -3.51 13.34
N ALA A 142 19.38 -2.52 12.77
CA ALA A 142 19.11 -1.11 13.04
C ALA A 142 17.75 -0.67 12.46
N GLY A 143 17.30 -1.31 11.38
CA GLY A 143 15.96 -1.09 10.85
C GLY A 143 15.74 -1.71 9.48
N TRP A 144 14.79 -1.16 8.72
CA TRP A 144 14.26 -1.80 7.52
C TRP A 144 13.99 -0.76 6.44
N ARG A 145 14.55 -0.98 5.25
CA ARG A 145 14.26 -0.19 4.06
C ARG A 145 13.10 -0.85 3.32
N CYS A 146 12.01 -0.12 3.16
CA CYS A 146 10.78 -0.64 2.55
C CYS A 146 10.49 0.15 1.29
N GLY A 147 10.23 -0.53 0.16
CA GLY A 147 9.69 0.09 -1.04
C GLY A 147 10.72 0.70 -1.99
N SER A 148 12.02 0.37 -1.83
CA SER A 148 13.05 0.89 -2.74
C SER A 148 13.05 0.13 -4.07
N ALA A 149 13.12 0.87 -5.17
CA ALA A 149 13.23 0.28 -6.51
C ALA A 149 14.56 -0.47 -6.72
N THR A 150 15.63 -0.04 -6.05
CA THR A 150 16.94 -0.75 -6.07
C THR A 150 16.85 -2.13 -5.44
N ASP A 151 15.90 -2.31 -4.55
CA ASP A 151 15.71 -3.53 -3.76
C ASP A 151 14.66 -4.44 -4.40
N GLY A 152 14.25 -4.16 -5.65
CA GLY A 152 13.28 -4.97 -6.38
C GLY A 152 11.81 -4.59 -6.16
N THR A 153 11.50 -3.51 -5.45
CA THR A 153 10.13 -2.98 -5.43
C THR A 153 9.75 -2.47 -6.81
N THR A 154 8.66 -2.98 -7.37
CA THR A 154 8.13 -2.57 -8.68
C THR A 154 6.83 -1.78 -8.59
N ILE A 155 6.19 -1.74 -7.42
CA ILE A 155 5.02 -0.89 -7.17
C ILE A 155 5.42 0.58 -7.31
N PRO A 156 4.74 1.37 -8.15
CA PRO A 156 5.02 2.81 -8.31
C PRO A 156 4.92 3.58 -6.98
N THR A 157 5.84 4.52 -6.77
CA THR A 157 5.95 5.29 -5.51
C THR A 157 4.69 6.07 -5.14
N GLN A 158 3.86 6.45 -6.12
CA GLN A 158 2.56 7.09 -5.86
C GLN A 158 1.57 6.18 -5.10
N TYR A 159 1.70 4.87 -5.25
CA TYR A 159 0.87 3.87 -4.57
C TYR A 159 1.48 3.37 -3.26
N LEU A 160 2.75 3.68 -3.00
CA LEU A 160 3.39 3.31 -1.74
C LEU A 160 2.92 4.23 -0.60
N PRO A 161 2.67 3.69 0.61
CA PRO A 161 2.43 4.49 1.79
C PRO A 161 3.71 5.23 2.19
N SER A 162 3.57 6.31 2.97
CA SER A 162 4.71 7.15 3.40
C SER A 162 5.73 6.39 4.26
N SER A 163 5.34 5.28 4.89
CA SER A 163 6.22 4.41 5.66
C SER A 163 7.09 3.47 4.81
N CYS A 164 6.90 3.47 3.49
CA CYS A 164 7.52 2.50 2.58
C CYS A 164 7.89 3.15 1.24
N THR A 165 8.65 4.23 1.29
CA THR A 165 9.02 5.04 0.11
C THR A 165 10.46 4.81 -0.36
N GLY A 166 11.12 3.76 0.13
CA GLY A 166 12.49 3.39 -0.23
C GLY A 166 13.59 4.11 0.56
N ALA A 167 13.25 4.96 1.52
CA ALA A 167 14.22 5.62 2.40
C ALA A 167 14.40 4.83 3.71
N TYR A 168 15.65 4.71 4.15
CA TYR A 168 16.07 4.27 5.48
C TYR A 168 17.20 5.17 5.97
#